data_AF-A0A0C3H0A3-F1
#
_entry.id   AF-A0A0C3H0A3-F1
#
_cell.length_a   1.000
_cell.length_b   1.000
_cell.length_c   1.000
_cell.angle_alpha   90.00
_cell.angle_beta   90.00
_cell.angle_gamma   90.00
#
_symmetry.space_group_name_H-M   'P 1'
#
loop_
_entity.id
_entity.type
_entity.pdbx_description
1 polymer ?
#
loop_
_entity_poly.entity_id
_entity_poly.type
_entity_poly.pdbx_seq_one_letter_code
_entity_poly.pdbx_strand_id
1 'polypeptide(L)'
;MAFPAIGDYNGGVCPQSHPKAIYSVFYEFFYDTSPFADFNRWVYAMGDPTGYGLHGDFINGWTNQNALVEAVPTCQGPDGFYSPSCSVNTNNIIKQAGEGSAVSLTPQVPAPTEAVGLSGPIPTLPGNNPVTGTPIKKRSRVVGDLKW
;
A
#
# COMPACT_ATOMS: atom_id res chain seq x y z
N MET A 1 6.87 16.14 15.00
CA MET A 1 7.36 15.20 13.96
C MET A 1 7.64 16.01 12.71
N ALA A 2 8.68 15.69 11.95
CA ALA A 2 9.04 16.42 10.73
C ALA A 2 9.55 15.47 9.65
N PHE A 3 9.33 15.81 8.39
CA PHE A 3 9.96 15.14 7.26
C PHE A 3 11.47 15.41 7.23
N PRO A 4 12.26 14.55 6.55
CA PRO A 4 13.68 14.80 6.31
C PRO A 4 13.91 16.18 5.68
N ALA A 5 14.94 16.88 6.17
CA ALA A 5 15.35 18.17 5.64
C ALA A 5 16.23 18.04 4.38
N ILE A 6 16.87 16.88 4.21
CA ILE A 6 17.75 16.56 3.07
C ILE A 6 17.41 15.14 2.62
N GLY A 7 17.30 14.90 1.31
CA GLY A 7 16.96 13.59 0.75
C GLY A 7 15.46 13.30 0.74
N ASP A 8 15.11 12.02 0.68
CA ASP A 8 13.71 11.56 0.62
C ASP A 8 13.24 10.94 1.94
N TYR A 9 11.99 10.46 1.96
CA TYR A 9 11.37 9.86 3.14
C TYR A 9 11.92 8.46 3.51
N ASN A 10 12.67 7.79 2.62
CA ASN A 10 13.21 6.45 2.84
C ASN A 10 14.59 6.50 3.52
N GLY A 11 15.41 7.51 3.22
CA GLY A 11 16.79 7.58 3.72
C GLY A 11 17.30 8.99 4.04
N GLY A 12 16.41 9.99 4.05
CA GLY A 12 16.79 11.38 4.26
C GLY A 12 17.27 11.71 5.68
N VAL A 13 17.92 12.86 5.80
CA VAL A 13 18.46 13.38 7.06
C VAL A 13 17.41 14.20 7.79
N CYS A 14 17.14 13.81 9.04
CA CYS A 14 16.22 14.52 9.92
C CYS A 14 16.69 15.96 10.23
N PRO A 15 15.78 16.95 10.33
CA PRO A 15 16.14 18.29 10.77
C PRO A 15 16.62 18.30 12.23
N GLN A 16 17.44 19.29 12.60
CA GLN A 16 17.94 19.46 13.98
C GLN A 16 16.82 19.61 15.01
N SER A 17 15.67 20.18 14.62
CA SER A 17 14.49 20.29 15.50
C SER A 17 13.81 18.95 15.80
N HIS A 18 14.05 17.93 14.98
CA HIS A 18 13.48 16.59 15.11
C HIS A 18 14.52 15.53 14.73
N PRO A 19 15.60 15.36 15.51
CA PRO A 19 16.80 14.64 15.08
C PRO A 19 16.68 13.10 15.11
N LYS A 20 15.47 12.58 15.32
CA LYS A 20 15.19 11.14 15.43
C LYS A 20 14.26 10.73 14.31
N ALA A 21 14.75 9.84 13.45
CA ALA A 21 13.92 9.17 12.46
C ALA A 21 12.98 8.21 13.18
N ILE A 22 11.71 8.24 12.77
CA ILE A 22 10.71 7.26 13.15
C ILE A 22 10.45 6.37 11.94
N TYR A 23 10.07 5.11 12.17
CA TYR A 23 9.73 4.22 11.08
C TYR A 23 8.52 4.77 10.32
N SER A 24 8.56 4.67 8.99
CA SER A 24 7.43 4.99 8.12
C SER A 24 6.84 3.70 7.60
N VAL A 25 5.51 3.62 7.52
CA VAL A 25 4.83 2.51 6.86
C VAL A 25 4.53 2.94 5.43
N PHE A 26 5.10 2.23 4.47
CA PHE A 26 4.86 2.44 3.05
C PHE A 26 3.84 1.42 2.55
N TYR A 27 2.78 1.89 1.90
CA TYR A 27 1.76 1.07 1.28
C TYR A 27 1.80 1.26 -0.22
N GLU A 28 1.92 0.17 -0.96
CA GLU A 28 1.88 0.18 -2.42
C GLU A 28 0.83 -0.83 -2.89
N PHE A 29 -0.03 -0.37 -3.80
CA PHE A 29 -1.13 -1.17 -4.33
C PHE A 29 -0.95 -1.28 -5.84
N PHE A 30 -0.70 -2.50 -6.32
CA PHE A 30 -0.61 -2.80 -7.74
C PHE A 30 -1.96 -3.31 -8.24
N TYR A 31 -2.46 -2.69 -9.30
CA TYR A 31 -3.64 -3.14 -10.02
C TYR A 31 -3.28 -3.36 -11.48
N ASP A 32 -3.51 -4.57 -12.00
CA ASP A 32 -3.42 -4.79 -13.45
C ASP A 32 -4.63 -4.15 -14.12
N THR A 33 -4.34 -3.04 -14.80
CA THR A 33 -5.34 -2.19 -15.44
C THR A 33 -5.29 -2.29 -16.95
N SER A 34 -4.36 -3.10 -17.49
CA SER A 34 -4.20 -3.32 -18.92
C SER A 34 -5.46 -3.83 -19.64
N PRO A 35 -6.36 -4.63 -19.00
CA PRO A 35 -7.59 -5.06 -19.64
C PRO A 35 -8.66 -3.96 -19.76
N PHE A 36 -8.50 -2.82 -19.07
CA PHE A 36 -9.54 -1.80 -18.94
C PHE A 36 -9.15 -0.50 -19.65
N ALA A 37 -9.71 -0.26 -20.84
CA ALA A 37 -9.40 0.94 -21.64
C ALA A 37 -9.88 2.27 -21.01
N ASP A 38 -10.93 2.24 -20.18
CA ASP A 38 -11.60 3.43 -19.64
C ASP A 38 -11.25 3.69 -18.16
N PHE A 39 -10.08 4.29 -17.90
CA PHE A 39 -9.64 4.64 -16.54
C PHE A 39 -10.56 5.62 -15.79
N ASN A 40 -11.40 6.39 -16.50
CA ASN A 40 -12.30 7.38 -15.89
C ASN A 40 -13.57 6.78 -15.27
N ARG A 41 -13.69 5.44 -15.27
CA ARG A 41 -14.83 4.71 -14.70
C ARG A 41 -14.43 3.90 -13.46
N TRP A 42 -13.23 4.09 -12.94
CA TRP A 42 -12.77 3.36 -11.77
C TRP A 42 -13.37 3.95 -10.51
N VAL A 43 -13.80 3.04 -9.63
CA VAL A 43 -14.48 3.33 -8.38
C VAL A 43 -13.94 2.35 -7.35
N TYR A 44 -13.58 2.83 -6.17
CA TYR A 44 -13.25 1.93 -5.05
C TYR A 44 -14.49 1.14 -4.64
N ALA A 45 -14.30 -0.10 -4.15
CA ALA A 45 -15.42 -1.00 -3.80
C ALA A 45 -16.40 -0.41 -2.77
N MET A 46 -15.98 0.59 -1.99
CA MET A 46 -16.83 1.36 -1.06
C MET A 46 -17.66 2.46 -1.75
N GLY A 47 -17.68 2.49 -3.08
CA GLY A 47 -18.48 3.43 -3.87
C GLY A 47 -17.83 4.79 -4.12
N ASP A 48 -16.53 4.96 -3.88
CA ASP A 48 -15.83 6.23 -4.07
C ASP A 48 -15.19 6.35 -5.46
N PRO A 49 -15.67 7.25 -6.34
CA PRO A 49 -15.12 7.51 -7.66
C PRO A 49 -14.01 8.58 -7.65
N THR A 50 -13.66 9.15 -6.49
CA THR A 50 -12.68 10.24 -6.35
C THR A 50 -11.30 9.74 -5.92
N GLY A 51 -11.25 8.63 -5.17
CA GLY A 51 -10.05 8.06 -4.59
C GLY A 51 -9.67 8.64 -3.23
N TYR A 52 -10.42 9.62 -2.70
CA TYR A 52 -10.17 10.21 -1.38
C TYR A 52 -10.64 9.34 -0.21
N GLY A 53 -11.47 8.33 -0.46
CA GLY A 53 -11.95 7.39 0.55
C GLY A 53 -10.96 6.27 0.88
N LEU A 54 -9.84 6.17 0.15
CA LEU A 54 -8.81 5.18 0.43
C LEU A 54 -8.14 5.54 1.77
N HIS A 55 -8.31 4.67 2.75
CA HIS A 55 -7.55 4.67 3.99
C HIS A 55 -7.00 3.27 4.22
N GLY A 56 -5.89 3.19 4.95
CA GLY A 56 -5.25 1.93 5.33
C GLY A 56 -4.97 1.95 6.82
N ASP A 57 -5.34 0.86 7.48
CA ASP A 57 -4.98 0.63 8.87
C ASP A 57 -3.73 -0.25 8.94
N PHE A 58 -2.85 0.06 9.88
CA PHE A 58 -1.70 -0.78 10.20
C PHE A 58 -1.95 -1.51 11.51
N ILE A 59 -1.83 -2.83 11.49
CA ILE A 59 -1.84 -3.66 12.70
C ILE A 59 -0.52 -4.45 12.74
N ASN A 60 0.23 -4.28 13.82
CA ASN A 60 1.42 -5.09 14.05
C ASN A 60 1.01 -6.47 14.60
N GLY A 61 1.18 -7.51 13.77
CA GLY A 61 0.87 -8.89 14.13
C GLY A 61 2.05 -9.68 14.74
N TRP A 62 3.21 -9.08 15.00
CA TRP A 62 4.37 -9.80 15.52
C TRP A 62 4.19 -10.18 16.99
N THR A 63 4.32 -11.46 17.33
CA THR A 63 4.28 -11.91 18.73
C THR A 63 5.44 -11.34 19.54
N ASN A 64 6.62 -11.21 18.94
CA ASN A 64 7.77 -10.53 19.55
C ASN A 64 7.66 -9.02 19.32
N GLN A 65 7.26 -8.28 20.35
CA GLN A 65 7.11 -6.82 20.30
C GLN A 65 8.44 -6.06 20.18
N ASN A 66 9.57 -6.70 20.49
CA ASN A 66 10.90 -6.08 20.37
C ASN A 66 11.52 -6.24 18.98
N ALA A 67 10.98 -7.15 18.16
CA ALA A 67 11.59 -7.49 16.88
C ALA A 67 11.76 -6.27 15.96
N LEU A 68 10.81 -5.33 15.94
CA LEU A 68 10.95 -4.13 15.09
C LEU A 68 12.03 -3.17 15.60
N VAL A 69 12.10 -2.99 16.93
CA VAL A 69 13.11 -2.15 17.57
C VAL A 69 14.52 -2.69 17.32
N GLU A 70 14.67 -4.02 17.31
CA GLU A 70 15.93 -4.70 16.99
C GLU A 70 16.24 -4.68 15.50
N ALA A 71 15.22 -4.75 14.64
CA ALA A 71 15.38 -4.78 13.18
C ALA A 71 15.89 -3.44 12.64
N VAL A 72 15.36 -2.31 13.12
CA VAL A 72 15.73 -0.97 12.65
C VAL A 72 17.25 -0.74 12.61
N PRO A 73 18.03 -1.03 13.68
CA PRO A 73 19.48 -0.86 13.64
C PRO A 73 20.26 -1.99 12.96
N THR A 74 19.66 -3.17 12.75
CA THR A 74 20.39 -4.37 12.31
C THR A 74 20.13 -4.79 10.86
N CYS A 75 19.01 -4.38 10.29
CA CYS A 75 18.53 -4.73 8.96
C CYS A 75 18.63 -3.56 7.97
N GLN A 76 19.69 -2.76 8.10
CA GLN A 76 19.94 -1.55 7.33
C GLN A 76 21.20 -1.70 6.47
N GLY A 77 21.42 -0.76 5.55
CA GLY A 77 22.57 -0.75 4.64
C GLY A 77 22.28 -1.47 3.31
N PRO A 78 23.31 -1.68 2.47
CA PRO A 78 23.13 -2.18 1.10
C PRO A 78 22.47 -3.55 1.02
N ASP A 79 22.76 -4.41 2.00
CA ASP A 79 22.20 -5.76 2.05
C ASP A 79 20.84 -5.80 2.77
N GLY A 80 20.48 -4.75 3.52
CA GLY A 80 19.19 -4.61 4.20
C GLY A 80 18.75 -5.85 4.98
N PHE A 81 17.58 -6.38 4.61
CA PHE A 81 17.03 -7.62 5.14
C PHE A 81 17.97 -8.83 4.98
N TYR A 82 18.72 -8.90 3.88
CA TYR A 82 19.64 -10.01 3.58
C TYR A 82 20.96 -9.94 4.35
N SER A 83 21.20 -8.87 5.12
CA SER A 83 22.37 -8.79 5.98
C SER A 83 22.43 -9.96 6.97
N PRO A 84 23.58 -10.64 7.13
CA PRO A 84 23.77 -11.68 8.15
C PRO A 84 23.52 -11.20 9.58
N SER A 85 23.64 -9.88 9.83
CA SER A 85 23.40 -9.27 11.13
C SER A 85 21.94 -8.87 11.37
N CYS A 86 21.06 -8.95 10.36
CA CYS A 86 19.66 -8.55 10.50
C CYS A 86 18.92 -9.44 11.50
N SER A 87 18.38 -8.84 12.56
CA SER A 87 17.78 -9.55 13.70
C SER A 87 16.56 -10.39 13.32
N VAL A 88 15.82 -9.97 12.29
CA VAL A 88 14.63 -10.71 11.80
C VAL A 88 14.98 -11.76 10.76
N ASN A 89 16.22 -11.77 10.25
CA ASN A 89 16.72 -12.75 9.30
C ASN A 89 17.47 -13.91 10.00
N THR A 90 16.92 -14.41 11.10
CA THR A 90 17.57 -15.38 11.99
C THR A 90 17.13 -16.83 11.76
N ASN A 91 15.98 -17.06 11.12
CA ASN A 91 15.42 -18.39 10.92
C ASN A 91 15.52 -18.85 9.45
N ASN A 92 15.89 -20.11 9.22
CA ASN A 92 16.02 -20.69 7.87
C ASN A 92 14.72 -20.60 7.04
N ILE A 93 13.55 -20.62 7.69
CA ILE A 93 12.26 -20.44 7.02
C ILE A 93 12.15 -19.03 6.43
N ILE A 94 12.52 -18.00 7.18
CA ILE A 94 12.47 -16.60 6.74
C ILE A 94 13.53 -16.34 5.64
N LYS A 95 14.71 -16.96 5.76
CA LYS A 95 15.77 -16.92 4.73
C LYS A 95 15.33 -17.51 3.40
N GLN A 96 14.63 -18.64 3.43
CA GLN A 96 14.14 -19.32 2.24
C GLN A 96 12.94 -18.63 1.62
N ALA A 97 12.08 -18.06 2.47
CA ALA A 97 10.91 -17.33 2.04
C ALA A 97 11.33 -16.02 1.36
N GLY A 98 12.30 -15.29 1.90
CA GLY A 98 12.73 -13.99 1.36
C GLY A 98 11.97 -12.82 1.97
N GLU A 99 12.38 -11.60 1.60
CA GLU A 99 11.72 -10.37 2.06
C GLU A 99 10.25 -10.35 1.64
N GLY A 100 9.35 -10.02 2.57
CA GLY A 100 7.93 -9.90 2.29
C GLY A 100 7.18 -11.23 2.09
N SER A 101 7.82 -12.38 2.34
CA SER A 101 7.15 -13.65 2.12
C SER A 101 6.11 -13.98 3.18
N ALA A 102 4.86 -13.97 2.73
CA ALA A 102 3.70 -14.37 3.51
C ALA A 102 3.56 -15.90 3.53
N VAL A 103 3.13 -16.43 4.67
CA VAL A 103 2.62 -17.80 4.75
C VAL A 103 1.13 -17.74 4.49
N SER A 104 0.60 -18.64 3.67
CA SER A 104 -0.85 -18.78 3.48
C SER A 104 -1.50 -19.16 4.81
N LEU A 105 -2.40 -18.32 5.29
CA LEU A 105 -3.22 -18.58 6.47
C LEU A 105 -4.67 -18.83 6.05
N THR A 106 -5.35 -19.70 6.78
CA THR A 106 -6.80 -19.87 6.64
C THR A 106 -7.49 -18.63 7.24
N PRO A 107 -8.35 -17.93 6.50
CA PRO A 107 -9.11 -16.82 7.03
C PRO A 107 -9.89 -17.22 8.29
N GLN A 108 -9.85 -16.38 9.33
CA GLN A 108 -10.63 -16.60 10.55
C GLN A 108 -12.13 -16.50 10.32
N VAL A 109 -12.53 -15.70 9.33
CA VAL A 109 -13.93 -15.46 8.96
C VAL A 109 -14.12 -15.93 7.52
N PRO A 110 -15.17 -16.72 7.23
CA PRO A 110 -15.51 -17.10 5.87
C PRO A 110 -15.74 -15.89 4.97
N ALA A 111 -15.52 -16.05 3.66
CA ALA A 111 -15.87 -15.02 2.70
C ALA A 111 -17.38 -14.68 2.77
N PRO A 112 -17.77 -13.43 2.47
CA PRO A 112 -19.18 -13.07 2.33
C PRO A 112 -19.90 -13.99 1.34
N THR A 113 -21.18 -14.26 1.60
CA THR A 113 -22.01 -15.13 0.74
C THR A 113 -22.45 -14.46 -0.56
N GLU A 114 -22.20 -13.16 -0.72
CA GLU A 114 -22.51 -12.40 -1.92
C GLU A 114 -21.46 -12.57 -3.04
N ALA A 115 -21.82 -12.16 -4.26
CA ALA A 115 -20.88 -12.16 -5.37
C ALA A 115 -19.87 -11.01 -5.21
N VAL A 116 -18.60 -11.34 -4.95
CA VAL A 116 -17.51 -10.36 -4.78
C VAL A 116 -16.59 -10.24 -6.01
N GLY A 117 -17.00 -10.80 -7.15
CA GLY A 117 -16.27 -10.68 -8.42
C GLY A 117 -15.13 -11.68 -8.66
N LEU A 118 -14.98 -12.70 -7.80
CA LEU A 118 -13.92 -13.73 -7.94
C LEU A 118 -14.07 -14.61 -9.18
N SER A 119 -15.29 -14.78 -9.69
CA SER A 119 -15.61 -15.62 -10.85
C SER A 119 -15.98 -14.82 -12.10
N GLY A 120 -15.82 -13.49 -12.07
CA GLY A 120 -16.12 -12.60 -13.20
C GLY A 120 -16.82 -11.31 -12.79
N PRO A 121 -17.22 -10.49 -13.77
CA PRO A 121 -17.88 -9.21 -13.51
C PRO A 121 -19.21 -9.37 -12.76
N ILE A 122 -19.49 -8.42 -11.86
CA ILE A 122 -20.72 -8.34 -11.08
C ILE A 122 -21.49 -7.04 -11.42
N PRO A 123 -22.83 -7.03 -11.33
CA PRO A 123 -23.65 -5.89 -11.78
C PRO A 123 -23.61 -4.68 -10.82
N THR A 124 -23.26 -4.92 -9.55
CA THR A 124 -23.22 -3.90 -8.49
C THR A 124 -21.98 -4.10 -7.63
N LEU A 125 -21.55 -3.07 -6.91
CA LEU A 125 -20.45 -3.20 -5.96
C LEU A 125 -20.85 -4.13 -4.80
N PRO A 126 -19.92 -4.95 -4.26
CA PRO A 126 -20.17 -5.77 -3.09
C PRO A 126 -20.58 -4.93 -1.88
N GLY A 127 -21.31 -5.52 -0.94
CA GLY A 127 -21.77 -4.86 0.29
C GLY A 127 -22.91 -3.86 0.08
N ASN A 128 -23.58 -3.89 -1.08
CA ASN A 128 -24.58 -2.89 -1.48
C ASN A 128 -24.05 -1.44 -1.44
N ASN A 129 -22.79 -1.22 -1.79
CA ASN A 129 -22.17 0.11 -1.78
C ASN A 129 -22.60 0.89 -3.05
N PRO A 130 -23.50 1.89 -2.96
CA PRO A 130 -23.81 2.72 -4.11
C PRO A 130 -22.61 3.60 -4.48
N VAL A 131 -22.45 3.92 -5.76
CA VAL A 131 -21.44 4.92 -6.15
C VAL A 131 -21.89 6.29 -5.62
N THR A 132 -21.08 6.88 -4.76
CA THR A 132 -21.35 8.18 -4.13
C THR A 132 -20.37 9.22 -4.65
N GLY A 133 -20.86 10.37 -5.10
CA GLY A 133 -20.03 11.44 -5.66
C GLY A 133 -20.08 11.54 -7.18
N THR A 134 -19.48 12.61 -7.72
CA THR A 134 -19.41 12.85 -9.17
C THR A 134 -18.11 12.26 -9.70
N PRO A 135 -18.13 11.33 -10.67
CA PRO A 135 -16.91 10.83 -11.30
C PRO A 135 -16.05 11.97 -11.84
N ILE A 136 -14.73 11.85 -11.72
CA ILE A 136 -13.81 12.81 -12.32
C ILE A 136 -13.99 12.75 -13.84
N LYS A 137 -14.72 13.74 -14.39
CA LYS A 137 -14.95 13.83 -15.83
C LYS A 137 -13.63 14.19 -16.51
N LYS A 138 -13.33 13.52 -17.63
CA LYS A 138 -12.27 13.97 -18.57
C LYS A 138 -12.44 15.48 -18.77
N ARG A 139 -11.39 16.27 -18.51
CA ARG A 139 -11.34 17.64 -19.04
C ARG A 139 -11.46 17.48 -20.55
N SER A 140 -12.58 17.94 -21.11
CA SER A 140 -12.69 18.14 -22.55
C SER A 140 -11.51 19.02 -22.96
N ARG A 141 -10.61 18.51 -23.80
CA ARG A 141 -9.68 19.39 -24.52
C ARG A 141 -10.57 20.22 -25.44
N VAL A 142 -10.98 21.40 -24.97
CA VAL A 142 -11.32 22.47 -25.89
C VAL A 142 -9.99 22.82 -26.55
N VAL A 143 -9.75 22.21 -27.72
CA VAL A 143 -8.71 22.66 -28.64
C VAL A 143 -9.16 24.04 -29.09
N GLY A 144 -8.76 25.06 -28.34
CA GLY A 144 -8.84 26.43 -28.83
C GLY A 144 -7.78 26.55 -29.91
N ASP A 145 -8.22 26.73 -31.15
CA ASP A 145 -7.39 27.11 -32.28
C ASP A 145 -6.67 28.43 -31.99
N LEU A 146 -5.53 28.39 -31.28
CA LEU A 146 -4.55 29.46 -31.34
C LEU A 146 -3.66 29.22 -32.55
N LYS A 147 -4.03 29.90 -33.64
CA LYS A 147 -3.12 30.18 -34.76
C LYS A 147 -1.98 31.05 -34.22
N TRP A 148 -0.75 30.56 -34.37
CA TRP A 148 0.44 31.41 -34.45
C TRP A 148 0.66 31.80 -35.91
#